data_AF-A0A6B0UNY3-F1
#
_entry.id   AF-A0A6B0UNY3-F1
#
_cell.length_a   1.000
_cell.length_b   1.000
_cell.length_c   1.000
_cell.angle_alpha   90.00
_cell.angle_beta   90.00
_cell.angle_gamma   90.00
#
_symmetry.space_group_name_H-M   'P 1'
#
loop_
_entity.id
_entity.type
_entity.pdbx_description
1 polymer ?
#
loop_
_entity_poly.entity_id
_entity_poly.type
_entity_poly.pdbx_seq_one_letter_code
_entity_poly.pdbx_strand_id
1 'polypeptide(L)'
;NRSLSKHIFCEYSRHSSVTLLKQKADLPELALRRKLSCLCLFHRIYYAPSLSQGTLTQSHFISPRLDHSCKIDRFTCCTSSFLYPFFPKTVVWWNDLTERIVTEINPDSFRSLISSHLGIA
;
A
#
# COMPACT_ATOMS: atom_id res chain seq x y z
N ASN A 1 -21.40 0.01 9.63
CA ASN A 1 -20.38 0.50 10.59
C ASN A 1 -19.61 1.68 10.02
N ARG A 2 -20.15 2.88 10.23
CA ARG A 2 -19.85 4.15 9.54
C ARG A 2 -19.38 5.24 10.53
N SER A 3 -18.70 4.81 11.59
CA SER A 3 -18.39 5.66 12.75
C SER A 3 -16.92 5.53 13.08
N LEU A 4 -16.09 6.49 12.64
CA LEU A 4 -14.78 6.82 13.22
C LEU A 4 -14.14 8.03 12.52
N SER A 5 -14.51 8.33 11.26
CA SER A 5 -13.93 9.48 10.55
C SER A 5 -14.51 10.85 10.96
N LYS A 6 -15.42 10.90 11.94
CA LYS A 6 -16.22 12.10 12.27
C LYS A 6 -15.66 12.94 13.42
N HIS A 7 -14.63 12.46 14.10
CA HIS A 7 -14.14 13.09 15.35
C HIS A 7 -13.03 14.13 15.13
N ILE A 8 -12.51 14.30 13.90
CA ILE A 8 -11.28 15.08 13.70
C ILE A 8 -11.54 16.55 13.32
N PHE A 9 -12.76 16.95 12.94
CA PHE A 9 -13.03 18.35 12.58
C PHE A 9 -14.39 18.82 13.12
N CYS A 10 -14.36 19.75 14.07
CA CYS A 10 -15.51 20.47 14.63
C CYS A 10 -16.02 21.57 13.69
N GLU A 11 -16.23 21.28 12.40
CA GLU A 11 -16.88 22.25 11.51
C GLU A 11 -17.72 21.54 10.45
N TYR A 12 -19.01 21.42 10.74
CA TYR A 12 -20.01 20.76 9.89
C TYR A 12 -20.96 21.81 9.29
N SER A 13 -20.60 22.39 8.14
CA SER A 13 -21.61 23.05 7.29
C SER A 13 -22.26 22.01 6.37
N ARG A 14 -23.60 22.00 6.35
CA ARG A 14 -24.48 21.00 5.72
C ARG A 14 -24.36 20.90 4.19
N HIS A 15 -23.66 21.86 3.56
CA HIS A 15 -23.47 21.95 2.11
C HIS A 15 -22.02 21.71 1.66
N SER A 16 -21.12 21.39 2.58
CA SER A 16 -19.71 21.17 2.26
C SER A 16 -19.49 19.70 1.88
N SER A 17 -19.30 19.42 0.59
CA SER A 17 -18.86 18.10 0.15
C SER A 17 -17.50 17.79 0.76
N VAL A 18 -17.35 16.60 1.34
CA VAL A 18 -16.11 16.14 2.01
C VAL A 18 -14.90 16.19 1.05
N THR A 19 -15.16 16.11 -0.25
CA THR A 19 -14.18 16.27 -1.34
C THR A 19 -13.63 17.69 -1.41
N LEU A 20 -14.48 18.72 -1.26
CA LEU A 20 -14.10 20.13 -1.42
C LEU A 20 -13.31 20.66 -0.21
N LEU A 21 -13.59 20.16 1.00
CA LEU A 21 -12.77 20.44 2.20
C LEU A 21 -11.38 19.80 2.13
N LYS A 22 -11.29 18.59 1.57
CA LYS A 22 -10.02 17.88 1.37
C LYS A 22 -9.14 18.48 0.27
N GLN A 23 -9.73 19.21 -0.66
CA GLN A 23 -9.00 19.93 -1.70
C GLN A 23 -8.47 21.28 -1.19
N LYS A 24 -9.07 21.81 -0.12
CA LYS A 24 -8.72 23.09 0.51
C LYS A 24 -7.63 22.95 1.58
N ALA A 25 -7.47 21.75 2.15
CA ALA A 25 -6.32 21.37 2.96
C ALA A 25 -5.40 20.53 2.07
N ASP A 26 -4.18 21.00 1.84
CA ASP A 26 -3.16 20.43 0.93
C ASP A 26 -2.66 19.02 1.35
N LEU A 27 -3.60 18.13 1.64
CA LEU A 27 -3.39 16.84 2.25
C LEU A 27 -3.47 15.79 1.15
N PRO A 28 -2.41 14.98 0.94
CA PRO A 28 -2.46 13.91 -0.04
C PRO A 28 -3.64 12.97 0.27
N GLU A 29 -4.29 12.53 -0.80
CA GLU A 29 -5.50 11.72 -0.73
C GLU A 29 -5.29 10.57 0.27
N LEU A 30 -6.24 10.38 1.19
CA LEU A 30 -6.15 9.34 2.22
C LEU A 30 -5.84 7.95 1.61
N ALA A 31 -6.31 7.69 0.39
CA ALA A 31 -6.01 6.49 -0.37
C ALA A 31 -4.51 6.34 -0.68
N LEU A 32 -3.84 7.41 -1.11
CA LEU A 32 -2.40 7.42 -1.41
C LEU A 32 -1.56 7.19 -0.17
N ARG A 33 -1.88 7.87 0.94
CA ARG A 33 -1.21 7.64 2.23
C ARG A 33 -1.36 6.20 2.72
N ARG A 34 -2.57 5.63 2.59
CA ARG A 34 -2.82 4.22 2.91
C ARG A 34 -2.01 3.29 2.00
N LYS A 35 -1.93 3.56 0.69
CA LYS A 35 -1.11 2.79 -0.25
C LYS A 35 0.35 2.79 0.16
N LEU A 36 0.91 3.95 0.48
CA LEU A 36 2.29 4.08 0.98
C LEU A 36 2.52 3.28 2.26
N SER A 37 1.68 3.46 3.28
CA SER A 37 1.84 2.73 4.54
C SER A 37 1.73 1.22 4.35
N CYS A 38 0.83 0.76 3.47
CA CYS A 38 0.70 -0.64 3.11
C CYS A 38 1.97 -1.18 2.46
N LEU A 39 2.52 -0.49 1.46
CA LEU A 39 3.76 -0.89 0.78
C LEU A 39 4.96 -0.90 1.73
N CYS A 40 5.11 0.09 2.60
CA CYS A 40 6.19 0.13 3.59
C CYS A 40 6.08 -1.02 4.61
N LEU A 41 4.87 -1.34 5.07
CA LEU A 41 4.67 -2.47 5.97
C LEU A 41 4.99 -3.80 5.26
N PHE A 42 4.55 -3.94 4.02
CA PHE A 42 4.80 -5.14 3.21
C PHE A 42 6.29 -5.33 2.92
N HIS A 43 7.02 -4.26 2.57
CA HIS A 43 8.47 -4.25 2.42
C HIS A 43 9.18 -4.77 3.68
N ARG A 44 8.79 -4.27 4.86
CA ARG A 44 9.32 -4.74 6.14
C ARG A 44 9.06 -6.22 6.38
N ILE A 45 7.88 -6.72 6.03
CA ILE A 45 7.54 -8.15 6.15
C ILE A 45 8.37 -8.98 5.18
N TYR A 46 8.57 -8.50 3.95
CA TYR A 46 9.36 -9.19 2.93
C TYR A 46 10.83 -9.33 3.32
N TYR A 47 11.46 -8.26 3.80
CA TYR A 47 12.86 -8.27 4.22
C TYR A 47 13.07 -8.78 5.66
N ALA A 48 12.01 -9.04 6.42
CA ALA A 48 12.09 -9.70 7.72
C ALA A 48 12.18 -11.24 7.53
N PRO A 49 13.31 -11.88 7.90
CA PRO A 49 13.51 -13.32 7.64
C PRO A 49 12.49 -14.21 8.37
N SER A 50 12.06 -13.80 9.57
CA SER A 50 11.14 -14.58 10.41
C SER A 50 9.68 -14.53 9.94
N LEU A 51 9.29 -13.48 9.21
CA LEU A 51 7.91 -13.25 8.78
C LEU A 51 7.70 -13.66 7.32
N SER A 52 8.70 -13.46 6.46
CA SER A 52 8.63 -13.78 5.04
C SER A 52 8.42 -15.27 4.77
N GLN A 53 9.15 -16.15 5.45
CA GLN A 53 9.15 -17.60 5.19
C GLN A 53 7.79 -18.30 5.36
N GLY A 54 6.92 -17.77 6.23
CA GLY A 54 5.59 -18.35 6.47
C GLY A 54 4.43 -17.54 5.87
N THR A 55 4.68 -16.28 5.49
CA THR A 55 3.62 -15.35 5.09
C THR A 55 3.61 -15.10 3.58
N LEU A 56 4.75 -15.15 2.90
CA LEU A 56 4.87 -14.74 1.50
C LEU A 56 5.42 -15.87 0.64
N THR A 57 4.72 -16.18 -0.45
CA THR A 57 5.20 -17.14 -1.45
C THR A 57 5.80 -16.37 -2.63
N GLN A 58 7.11 -16.48 -2.80
CA GLN A 58 7.79 -15.92 -3.97
C GLN A 58 7.25 -16.61 -5.22
N SER A 59 6.99 -15.83 -6.28
CA SER A 59 6.43 -16.40 -7.50
C SER A 59 7.46 -17.32 -8.17
N HIS A 60 7.04 -18.55 -8.49
CA HIS A 60 7.86 -19.51 -9.22
C HIS A 60 8.10 -19.10 -10.69
N PHE A 61 7.29 -18.18 -11.22
CA PHE A 61 7.38 -17.69 -12.58
C PHE A 61 7.49 -16.17 -12.61
N ILE A 62 8.61 -15.67 -13.13
CA ILE A 62 8.89 -14.24 -13.30
C ILE A 62 9.10 -14.01 -14.79
N SER A 63 8.24 -13.21 -15.42
CA SER A 63 8.44 -12.78 -16.80
C SER A 63 9.49 -11.66 -16.83
N PRO A 64 10.69 -11.86 -17.41
CA PRO A 64 11.76 -10.86 -17.37
C PRO A 64 11.40 -9.53 -18.06
N ARG A 65 10.37 -9.53 -18.90
CA ARG A 65 9.92 -8.35 -19.64
C ARG A 65 8.86 -7.52 -18.90
N LEU A 66 8.15 -8.14 -17.95
CA LEU A 66 6.95 -7.56 -17.34
C LEU A 66 7.00 -7.55 -15.81
N ASP A 67 7.81 -8.41 -15.21
CA ASP A 67 7.85 -8.64 -13.78
C ASP A 67 9.22 -8.31 -13.20
N HIS A 68 9.25 -7.88 -11.94
CA HIS A 68 10.47 -7.68 -11.18
C HIS A 68 10.90 -8.93 -10.40
N SER A 69 12.16 -8.98 -9.99
CA SER A 69 12.78 -10.11 -9.27
C SER A 69 12.08 -10.47 -7.95
N CYS A 70 11.53 -9.49 -7.23
CA CYS A 70 10.83 -9.69 -5.94
C CYS A 70 9.31 -9.98 -6.08
N LYS A 71 8.85 -10.50 -7.23
CA LYS A 71 7.42 -10.74 -7.48
C LYS A 71 6.87 -11.82 -6.54
N ILE A 72 5.71 -11.53 -5.95
CA ILE A 72 5.03 -12.42 -4.99
C ILE A 72 3.75 -12.94 -5.61
N ASP A 73 3.45 -14.22 -5.36
CA ASP A 73 2.23 -14.81 -5.89
C ASP A 73 0.98 -14.22 -5.22
N ARG A 74 -0.11 -14.15 -5.96
CA ARG A 74 -1.36 -13.58 -5.43
C ARG A 74 -1.95 -14.53 -4.41
N PHE A 75 -2.22 -14.03 -3.21
CA PHE A 75 -2.96 -14.78 -2.19
C PHE A 75 -4.37 -15.11 -2.70
N THR A 76 -4.66 -16.39 -2.88
CA THR A 76 -6.02 -16.89 -3.13
C THR A 76 -6.65 -17.25 -1.79
N CYS A 77 -7.48 -16.36 -1.23
CA CYS A 77 -8.27 -16.65 -0.03
C CYS A 77 -9.71 -17.00 -0.45
N CYS A 78 -10.19 -18.19 -0.11
CA CYS A 78 -11.53 -18.65 -0.48
C CYS A 78 -12.64 -18.23 0.51
N THR A 79 -12.30 -17.54 1.61
CA THR A 79 -13.23 -17.16 2.67
C THR A 79 -13.54 -15.66 2.68
N SER A 80 -14.83 -15.33 2.59
CA SER A 80 -15.39 -13.97 2.62
C SER A 80 -15.03 -13.18 3.89
N SER A 81 -14.63 -13.83 4.99
CA SER A 81 -14.23 -13.16 6.23
C SER A 81 -13.00 -12.24 6.10
N PHE A 82 -12.24 -12.33 4.99
CA PHE A 82 -11.12 -11.44 4.66
C PHE A 82 -11.53 -10.22 3.82
N LEU A 83 -12.73 -9.67 4.05
CA LEU A 83 -13.27 -8.48 3.34
C LEU A 83 -12.43 -7.18 3.46
N TYR A 84 -11.31 -7.20 4.19
CA TYR A 84 -10.26 -6.18 4.11
C TYR A 84 -8.89 -6.82 3.91
N PRO A 85 -8.58 -7.32 2.71
CA PRO A 85 -7.36 -8.05 2.53
C PRO A 85 -6.23 -7.05 2.30
N PHE A 86 -5.62 -6.60 3.39
CA PHE A 86 -4.36 -5.88 3.37
C PHE A 86 -3.38 -6.59 2.41
N PHE A 87 -3.25 -7.91 2.51
CA PHE A 87 -2.32 -8.70 1.71
C PHE A 87 -2.70 -8.77 0.21
N PRO A 88 -3.84 -9.33 -0.22
CA PRO A 88 -4.25 -9.34 -1.62
C PRO A 88 -4.17 -7.98 -2.34
N LYS A 89 -4.58 -6.88 -1.70
CA LYS A 89 -4.47 -5.55 -2.33
C LYS A 89 -3.03 -5.06 -2.40
N THR A 90 -2.26 -5.26 -1.34
CA THR A 90 -0.88 -4.78 -1.29
C THR A 90 0.04 -5.57 -2.20
N VAL A 91 -0.20 -6.88 -2.40
CA VAL A 91 0.55 -7.69 -3.38
C VAL A 91 0.33 -7.18 -4.81
N VAL A 92 -0.89 -6.78 -5.17
CA VAL A 92 -1.14 -6.17 -6.49
C VAL A 92 -0.35 -4.88 -6.64
N TRP A 93 -0.34 -4.01 -5.62
CA TRP A 93 0.45 -2.79 -5.66
C TRP A 93 1.95 -3.04 -5.66
N TRP A 94 2.42 -4.06 -4.95
CA TRP A 94 3.82 -4.45 -4.90
C TRP A 94 4.30 -4.96 -6.25
N ASN A 95 3.54 -5.86 -6.87
CA ASN A 95 3.88 -6.45 -8.16
C ASN A 95 3.84 -5.45 -9.33
N ASP A 96 3.21 -4.29 -9.14
CA ASP A 96 3.15 -3.18 -10.10
C ASP A 96 4.36 -2.22 -9.96
N LEU A 97 5.19 -2.40 -8.92
CA LEU A 97 6.39 -1.58 -8.73
C LEU A 97 7.50 -1.97 -9.70
N THR A 98 8.34 -0.99 -10.04
CA THR A 98 9.54 -1.23 -10.84
C THR A 98 10.62 -1.94 -10.01
N GLU A 99 11.48 -2.72 -10.68
CA GLU A 99 12.61 -3.41 -10.06
C GLU A 99 13.45 -2.51 -9.14
N ARG A 100 13.80 -1.31 -9.61
CA ARG A 100 14.58 -0.32 -8.86
C ARG A 100 14.03 -0.04 -7.45
N ILE A 101 12.71 -0.05 -7.29
CA ILE A 101 12.07 0.29 -6.02
C ILE A 101 12.04 -0.92 -5.09
N VAL A 102 11.70 -2.10 -5.61
CA VAL A 102 11.55 -3.32 -4.81
C VAL A 102 12.88 -3.88 -4.32
N THR A 103 13.97 -3.64 -5.05
CA THR A 103 15.32 -4.07 -4.67
C THR A 103 15.94 -3.24 -3.55
N GLU A 104 15.33 -2.11 -3.20
CA GLU A 104 15.83 -1.26 -2.11
C GLU A 104 15.62 -1.97 -0.77
N ILE A 105 16.70 -2.21 -0.03
CA ILE A 105 16.66 -2.91 1.26
C ILE A 105 16.40 -1.92 2.40
N ASN A 106 16.88 -0.68 2.28
CA ASN A 106 16.73 0.31 3.34
C ASN A 106 15.27 0.84 3.36
N PRO A 107 14.54 0.69 4.48
CA PRO A 107 13.13 1.07 4.56
C PRO A 107 12.89 2.59 4.41
N ASP A 108 13.83 3.43 4.84
CA ASP A 108 13.70 4.90 4.73
C ASP A 108 13.92 5.36 3.29
N SER A 109 14.88 4.73 2.60
CA SER A 109 15.14 4.96 1.17
C SER A 109 13.97 4.46 0.33
N PHE A 110 13.45 3.26 0.63
CA PHE A 110 12.25 2.70 -0.01
C PHE A 110 11.04 3.63 0.13
N ARG A 111 10.78 4.14 1.35
CA ARG A 111 9.67 5.07 1.59
C ARG A 111 9.81 6.34 0.76
N SER A 112 11.01 6.89 0.66
CA SER A 112 11.27 8.10 -0.13
C SER A 112 11.04 7.87 -1.62
N LEU A 113 11.50 6.73 -2.16
CA LEU A 113 11.26 6.32 -3.55
C LEU A 113 9.76 6.16 -3.86
N ILE A 114 9.02 5.48 -2.98
CA ILE A 114 7.56 5.32 -3.12
C ILE A 114 6.83 6.66 -3.02
N SER A 115 7.24 7.54 -2.11
CA SER A 115 6.64 8.87 -1.95
C SER A 115 6.77 9.68 -3.24
N SER A 116 7.98 9.68 -3.83
CA SER A 116 8.24 10.30 -5.13
C SER A 116 7.41 9.65 -6.25
N HIS A 117 7.37 8.32 -6.32
CA HIS A 117 6.58 7.58 -7.32
C HIS A 117 5.07 7.86 -7.23
N LEU A 118 4.54 8.08 -6.02
CA LEU A 118 3.13 8.38 -5.78
C LEU A 118 2.79 9.88 -5.85
N GLY A 119 3.78 10.76 -6.06
CA GLY A 119 3.58 12.21 -6.07
C GLY A 119 3.18 12.79 -4.70
N ILE A 120 3.59 12.13 -3.62
CA ILE A 120 3.37 12.57 -2.24
C ILE A 120 4.69 13.20 -1.77
N ALA A 121 5.03 14.38 -2.29
CA ALA A 121 6.21 15.15 -1.89
C ALA A 121 5.82 16.25 -0.90
#